data_AF-A0A924YR15-F1
#
_entry.id   AF-A0A924YR15-F1
#
_cell.length_a   1.000
_cell.length_b   1.000
_cell.length_c   1.000
_cell.angle_alpha   90.00
_cell.angle_beta   90.00
_cell.angle_gamma   90.00
#
_symmetry.space_group_name_H-M   'P 1'
#
loop_
_entity.id
_entity.type
_entity.pdbx_description
1 polymer ?
#
loop_
_entity_poly.entity_id
_entity_poly.type
_entity_poly.pdbx_seq_one_letter_code
_entity_poly.pdbx_strand_id
1 'polypeptide(L)'
;MGFTGTPIAQNDANTRAVFGQYVAVYDIQQAVIDKATVPIYYEIRIAKLTLNEAELPKVDCEFKEITEREEEDRQQKLKTKWAALEALVGSEKR
;
A
#
# COMPACT_ATOMS: atom_id res chain seq x y z
N MET A 1 8.00 11.84 33.90
CA MET A 1 7.40 12.73 32.88
C MET A 1 7.70 12.14 31.52
N GLY A 2 6.70 11.99 30.64
CA GLY A 2 6.86 11.44 29.29
C GLY A 2 6.39 12.44 28.24
N PHE A 3 7.11 12.53 27.12
CA PHE A 3 6.76 13.39 25.98
C PHE A 3 6.47 12.50 24.77
N THR A 4 5.40 12.80 24.05
CA THR A 4 5.07 12.12 22.79
C THR A 4 4.46 13.12 21.82
N GLY A 5 4.88 13.06 20.56
CA GLY A 5 4.27 13.82 19.47
C GLY A 5 3.05 13.12 18.85
N THR A 6 2.91 11.81 19.07
CA THR A 6 1.83 10.99 18.51
C THR A 6 1.31 10.04 19.60
N PRO A 7 0.46 10.52 20.53
CA PRO A 7 -0.13 9.65 21.53
C PRO A 7 -1.01 8.60 20.85
N ILE A 8 -0.87 7.35 21.27
CA ILE A 8 -1.68 6.24 20.77
C ILE A 8 -2.79 5.89 21.76
N ALA A 9 -3.96 5.60 21.21
CA ALA A 9 -5.14 5.15 21.94
C ALA A 9 -5.74 3.94 21.20
N GLN A 10 -4.95 2.87 21.09
CA GLN A 10 -5.44 1.58 20.59
C GLN A 10 -5.83 0.68 21.77
N ASN A 11 -6.70 -0.30 21.52
CA ASN A 11 -7.20 -1.22 22.56
C ASN A 11 -6.07 -1.90 23.36
N ASP A 12 -4.93 -2.17 22.71
CA ASP A 12 -3.78 -2.86 23.32
C ASP A 12 -2.65 -1.90 23.76
N ALA A 13 -2.69 -0.64 23.31
CA ALA A 13 -1.64 0.34 23.59
C ALA A 13 -2.25 1.74 23.80
N ASN A 14 -2.25 2.16 25.06
CA ASN A 14 -2.82 3.45 25.49
C ASN A 14 -1.78 4.27 26.26
N THR A 15 -1.31 5.35 25.64
CA THR A 15 -0.31 6.24 26.27
C THR A 15 -0.84 6.89 27.56
N ARG A 16 -2.15 7.19 27.65
CA ARG A 16 -2.75 7.80 28.84
C ARG A 16 -2.86 6.83 30.01
N ALA A 17 -3.09 5.54 29.73
CA ALA A 17 -3.18 4.51 30.77
C ALA A 17 -1.83 4.34 31.51
N VAL A 18 -0.72 4.56 30.82
CA VAL A 18 0.64 4.40 31.38
C VAL A 18 1.16 5.70 32.02
N PHE A 19 0.92 6.85 31.38
CA PHE A 19 1.53 8.13 31.81
C PHE A 19 0.57 9.09 32.51
N GLY A 20 -0.72 8.76 32.59
CA GLY A 20 -1.75 9.58 33.20
C GLY A 20 -2.30 10.66 32.25
N GLN A 21 -2.83 11.74 32.84
CA GLN A 21 -3.42 12.84 32.09
C GLN A 21 -2.35 13.76 31.49
N TYR A 22 -2.69 14.46 30.41
CA TYR A 22 -1.80 15.46 29.84
C TYR A 22 -1.67 16.66 30.76
N VAL A 23 -0.43 17.11 30.97
CA VAL A 23 -0.13 18.35 31.68
C VAL A 23 -0.20 19.55 30.72
N ALA A 24 0.27 19.37 29.49
CA ALA A 24 0.20 20.34 28.41
C ALA A 24 0.14 19.60 27.06
N VAL A 25 -0.53 20.21 26.08
CA VAL A 25 -0.60 19.71 24.70
C VAL A 25 -0.22 20.87 23.79
N TYR A 26 0.73 20.61 22.88
CA TYR A 26 1.12 21.55 21.84
C TYR A 26 0.90 20.88 20.49
N ASP A 27 -0.08 21.37 19.75
CA ASP A 27 -0.48 20.75 18.48
C ASP A 27 0.38 21.23 17.31
N ILE A 28 0.47 20.41 16.27
CA ILE A 28 1.17 20.74 15.03
C ILE A 28 0.60 22.01 14.38
N GLN A 29 -0.70 22.27 14.53
CA GLN A 29 -1.31 23.51 14.04
C GLN A 29 -0.75 24.75 14.73
N GLN A 30 -0.58 24.71 16.06
CA GLN A 30 0.04 25.79 16.83
C GLN A 30 1.50 25.98 16.42
N ALA A 31 2.23 24.88 16.23
CA ALA A 31 3.61 24.90 15.75
C ALA A 31 3.78 25.59 14.39
N VAL A 32 2.81 25.41 13.48
CA VAL A 32 2.82 26.08 12.17
C VAL A 32 2.50 27.57 12.30
N ILE A 33 1.53 27.96 13.15
CA ILE A 33 1.17 29.36 13.40
C ILE A 33 2.35 30.14 14.00
N ASP A 34 3.03 29.52 14.96
CA ASP A 34 4.20 30.09 15.64
C ASP A 34 5.46 30.09 14.75
N LYS A 35 5.37 29.55 13.53
CA LYS A 35 6.50 29.32 12.61
C LYS A 35 7.62 28.46 13.21
N ALA A 36 7.29 27.64 14.20
CA ALA A 36 8.19 26.63 14.75
C ALA A 36 8.36 25.45 13.78
N THR A 37 7.36 25.20 12.93
CA THR A 37 7.39 24.16 11.87
C THR A 37 6.96 24.73 10.51
N VAL A 38 7.36 24.05 9.44
CA VAL A 38 6.91 24.35 8.07
C VAL A 38 5.60 23.62 7.75
N PRO A 39 4.70 24.22 6.95
CA PRO A 39 3.46 23.56 6.54
C PRO A 39 3.75 22.32 5.69
N ILE A 40 3.04 21.24 5.97
CA ILE A 40 3.16 19.96 5.25
C ILE A 40 1.99 19.84 4.27
N TYR A 41 2.32 19.63 2.99
CA TYR A 41 1.34 19.34 1.95
C TYR A 41 1.49 17.89 1.52
N TYR A 42 0.43 17.10 1.65
CA TYR A 42 0.43 15.71 1.22
C TYR A 42 -0.13 15.61 -0.20
N GLU A 43 0.72 15.24 -1.14
CA GLU A 43 0.28 14.85 -2.48
C GLU A 43 0.17 13.33 -2.56
N ILE A 44 -1.05 12.84 -2.79
CA ILE A 44 -1.29 11.44 -3.07
C ILE A 44 -0.73 11.12 -4.46
N ARG A 45 0.42 10.43 -4.53
CA ARG A 45 0.95 9.89 -5.78
C ARG A 45 0.35 8.52 -6.06
N ILE A 46 -0.70 8.47 -6.86
CA ILE A 46 -1.23 7.20 -7.41
C ILE A 46 -0.55 6.98 -8.77
N ALA A 47 0.48 6.12 -8.80
CA ALA A 47 1.02 5.63 -10.06
C ALA A 47 -0.05 4.75 -10.73
N LYS A 48 -0.66 5.23 -11.81
CA LYS A 48 -1.57 4.42 -12.63
C LYS A 48 -0.73 3.43 -13.44
N LEU A 49 -0.63 2.20 -12.96
CA LEU A 49 -0.05 1.13 -13.75
C LEU A 49 -1.00 0.76 -14.89
N THR A 50 -0.53 0.93 -16.11
CA THR A 50 -1.23 0.48 -17.31
C THR A 50 -0.39 -0.65 -17.89
N LEU A 51 -0.93 -1.86 -18.01
CA LEU A 51 -0.23 -2.94 -18.72
C LEU A 51 0.00 -2.50 -20.16
N ASN A 52 1.20 -2.76 -20.69
CA ASN A 52 1.50 -2.47 -22.08
C ASN A 52 0.73 -3.47 -22.96
N GLU A 53 -0.36 -3.01 -23.58
CA GLU A 53 -1.27 -3.86 -24.37
C GLU A 53 -0.56 -4.61 -25.50
N ALA A 54 0.59 -4.11 -25.97
CA ALA A 54 1.40 -4.74 -27.00
C ALA A 54 2.12 -6.02 -26.55
N GLU A 55 2.32 -6.20 -25.24
CA GLU A 55 3.03 -7.37 -24.68
C GLU A 55 2.06 -8.47 -24.22
N LEU A 56 0.80 -8.12 -23.91
CA LEU A 56 -0.28 -9.06 -23.58
C LEU A 56 -0.39 -10.26 -24.54
N PRO A 57 -0.43 -10.07 -25.89
CA PRO A 57 -0.59 -11.20 -26.80
C PRO A 57 0.62 -12.14 -26.81
N LYS A 58 1.83 -11.68 -26.46
CA LYS A 58 3.01 -12.55 -26.36
C LYS A 58 2.91 -13.43 -25.12
N VAL A 59 2.52 -12.86 -23.99
CA VAL A 59 2.37 -13.61 -22.74
C VAL A 59 1.22 -14.62 -22.83
N ASP A 60 0.11 -14.25 -23.47
CA ASP A 60 -0.99 -15.19 -23.75
C ASP A 60 -0.56 -16.35 -24.66
N CYS A 61 0.31 -16.11 -25.63
CA CYS A 61 0.87 -17.14 -26.50
C CYS A 61 1.80 -18.10 -25.72
N GLU A 62 2.74 -17.57 -24.95
CA GLU A 62 3.64 -18.37 -24.10
C GLU A 62 2.86 -19.19 -23.08
N PHE A 63 1.82 -18.60 -22.47
CA PHE A 63 0.95 -19.30 -21.55
C PHE A 63 0.25 -20.49 -22.24
N LYS A 64 -0.33 -20.28 -23.43
CA LYS A 64 -0.99 -21.38 -24.17
C LYS A 64 -0.04 -22.51 -24.52
N GLU A 65 1.18 -22.20 -24.96
CA GLU A 65 2.18 -23.20 -25.33
C GLU A 65 2.63 -24.05 -24.13
N ILE A 66 2.81 -23.44 -22.96
CA ILE A 66 3.18 -24.16 -21.73
C ILE A 66 2.02 -25.01 -21.21
N THR A 67 0.78 -24.52 -21.34
CA THR A 67 -0.39 -25.20 -20.78
C THR A 67 -0.99 -26.24 -21.73
N GLU A 68 -0.57 -26.32 -22.99
CA GLU A 68 -1.13 -27.19 -24.05
C GLU A 68 -1.17 -28.70 -23.70
N ARG A 69 -0.33 -29.15 -22.76
CA ARG A 69 -0.27 -30.55 -22.28
C ARG A 69 -1.07 -30.84 -21.01
N GLU A 70 -1.65 -29.82 -20.38
CA GLU A 70 -2.47 -29.95 -19.17
C GLU A 70 -3.97 -30.07 -19.52
N GLU A 71 -4.73 -30.77 -18.69
CA GLU A 71 -6.19 -30.92 -18.84
C GLU A 71 -6.89 -29.54 -18.85
N GLU A 72 -7.93 -29.37 -19.68
CA GLU A 72 -8.66 -28.11 -19.88
C GLU A 72 -9.15 -27.47 -18.56
N ASP A 73 -9.58 -28.30 -17.60
CA ASP A 73 -10.01 -27.87 -16.26
C ASP A 73 -8.87 -27.27 -15.42
N ARG A 74 -7.64 -27.78 -15.62
CA ARG A 74 -6.43 -27.26 -14.97
C ARG A 74 -5.92 -26.01 -15.68
N GLN A 75 -6.00 -25.97 -17.00
CA GLN A 75 -5.67 -24.77 -17.79
C GLN A 75 -6.52 -23.57 -17.37
N GLN A 76 -7.84 -23.76 -17.20
CA GLN A 76 -8.77 -22.71 -16.78
C GLN A 76 -8.40 -22.12 -15.40
N LYS A 77 -8.04 -22.99 -14.44
CA LYS A 77 -7.60 -22.58 -13.09
C LYS A 77 -6.25 -21.87 -13.12
N LEU A 78 -5.33 -22.32 -13.96
CA LEU A 78 -4.02 -21.71 -14.14
C LEU A 78 -4.16 -20.33 -14.77
N LYS A 79 -5.05 -20.15 -15.76
CA LYS A 79 -5.28 -18.86 -16.41
C LYS A 79 -5.80 -17.80 -15.43
N THR A 80 -6.75 -18.16 -14.57
CA THR A 80 -7.27 -17.25 -13.54
C THR A 80 -6.20 -16.88 -12.52
N LYS A 81 -5.37 -17.85 -12.09
CA LYS A 81 -4.25 -17.59 -11.18
C LYS A 81 -3.17 -16.73 -11.83
N TRP A 82 -2.88 -16.96 -13.12
CA TRP A 82 -1.90 -16.22 -13.88
C TRP A 82 -2.33 -14.77 -14.12
N ALA A 83 -3.58 -14.53 -14.50
CA ALA A 83 -4.14 -13.18 -14.63
C ALA A 83 -4.10 -12.40 -13.30
N ALA A 84 -4.39 -13.08 -12.18
CA ALA A 84 -4.27 -12.47 -10.85
C ALA A 84 -2.80 -12.17 -10.48
N LEU A 85 -1.87 -13.04 -10.89
CA LEU A 85 -0.44 -12.88 -10.65
C LEU A 85 0.19 -11.82 -11.57
N GLU A 86 -0.25 -11.68 -12.81
CA GLU A 86 0.13 -10.58 -13.72
C GLU A 86 -0.38 -9.23 -13.21
N ALA A 87 -1.61 -9.17 -12.71
CA ALA A 87 -2.13 -7.95 -12.08
C ALA A 87 -1.29 -7.52 -10.86
N LEU A 88 -0.67 -8.49 -10.18
CA LEU A 88 0.13 -8.27 -8.98
C LEU A 88 1.63 -8.09 -9.28
N VAL A 89 2.21 -8.80 -10.25
CA VAL A 89 3.62 -8.69 -10.66
C VAL A 89 3.83 -7.54 -11.63
N GLY A 90 2.82 -7.19 -12.44
CA GLY A 90 2.79 -5.93 -13.17
C GLY A 90 3.00 -4.74 -12.22
N SER A 91 2.52 -4.85 -10.97
CA SER A 91 2.70 -3.88 -9.88
C SER A 91 4.12 -3.76 -9.31
N GLU A 92 5.06 -4.61 -9.75
CA GLU A 92 6.44 -4.60 -9.30
C GLU A 92 7.38 -4.12 -10.42
N LYS A 93 7.35 -2.81 -10.70
CA LYS A 93 8.53 -2.11 -11.22
C LYS A 93 8.50 -0.65 -10.73
N ARG A 94 9.40 -0.45 -9.77
CA ARG A 94 9.80 0.74 -9.02
C ARG A 94 9.72 2.06 -9.77
#